data_AF-A0A316A2H4-F1
#
_entry.id   AF-A0A316A2H4-F1
#
_cell.length_a   1.000
_cell.length_b   1.000
_cell.length_c   1.000
_cell.angle_alpha   90.00
_cell.angle_beta   90.00
_cell.angle_gamma   90.00
#
_symmetry.space_group_name_H-M   'P 1'
#
loop_
_entity.id
_entity.type
_entity.pdbx_description
1 polymer ?
#
loop_
_entity_poly.entity_id
_entity_poly.type
_entity_poly.pdbx_seq_one_letter_code
_entity_poly.pdbx_strand_id
1 'polypeptide(L)'
;MVTEVCYLLSTRLSAKAEVRFLGDIASGSFTVEPVHASDWMRIATLVARYSDLPLGAVDASVVAAAERLGIVEVATVDRRHFSVVRPRHTEALALLP
;
A
#
# COMPACT_ATOMS: atom_id res chain seq x y z
N MET A 1 2.53 1.93 -4.11
CA MET A 1 2.57 0.48 -4.41
C MET A 1 3.14 0.19 -5.80
N VAL A 2 2.43 0.44 -6.92
CA VAL A 2 2.88 0.01 -8.26
C VAL A 2 4.31 0.46 -8.57
N THR A 3 4.62 1.74 -8.34
CA THR A 3 5.95 2.31 -8.59
C THR A 3 7.06 1.66 -7.75
N GLU A 4 6.75 1.29 -6.52
CA GLU A 4 7.70 0.62 -5.62
C GLU A 4 7.94 -0.83 -6.07
N VAL A 5 6.89 -1.54 -6.49
CA VAL A 5 7.03 -2.88 -7.07
C VAL A 5 7.90 -2.84 -8.32
N CYS A 6 7.66 -1.90 -9.24
CA CYS A 6 8.52 -1.71 -10.42
C CYS A 6 9.98 -1.43 -10.05
N TYR A 7 10.21 -0.55 -9.07
CA TYR A 7 11.55 -0.26 -8.56
C TYR A 7 12.24 -1.51 -7.96
N LEU A 8 11.52 -2.30 -7.17
CA LEU A 8 12.07 -3.53 -6.59
C LEU A 8 12.34 -4.61 -7.65
N LEU A 9 11.45 -4.77 -8.64
CA LEU A 9 11.63 -5.74 -9.71
C LEU A 9 12.82 -5.40 -10.60
N SER A 10 12.97 -4.12 -10.97
CA SER A 10 14.08 -3.63 -11.78
C SER A 10 15.43 -3.74 -11.05
N THR A 11 15.46 -3.43 -9.75
CA THR A 11 16.72 -3.42 -8.97
C THR A 11 17.11 -4.78 -8.40
N ARG A 12 16.16 -5.70 -8.18
CA ARG A 12 16.44 -6.98 -7.48
C ARG A 12 16.18 -8.23 -8.30
N LEU A 13 15.44 -8.15 -9.41
CA LEU A 13 15.14 -9.31 -10.27
C LEU A 13 15.64 -9.11 -11.69
N SER A 14 14.88 -8.42 -12.54
CA SER A 14 15.18 -8.19 -13.96
C SER A 14 14.11 -7.31 -14.61
N ALA A 15 14.48 -6.65 -15.71
CA ALA A 15 13.53 -5.92 -16.57
C ALA A 15 12.40 -6.83 -17.12
N LYS A 16 12.69 -8.12 -17.38
CA LYS A 16 11.66 -9.08 -17.84
C LYS A 16 10.58 -9.33 -16.79
N ALA A 17 10.95 -9.35 -15.51
CA ALA A 17 10.00 -9.50 -14.42
C ALA A 17 9.10 -8.26 -14.28
N GLU A 18 9.68 -7.06 -14.42
CA GLU A 18 8.93 -5.80 -14.44
C GLU A 18 7.94 -5.75 -15.62
N VAL A 19 8.37 -6.08 -16.83
CA VAL A 19 7.49 -6.14 -18.02
C VAL A 19 6.33 -7.10 -17.81
N ARG A 20 6.58 -8.27 -17.20
CA ARG A 20 5.51 -9.22 -16.88
C ARG A 20 4.50 -8.62 -15.90
N PHE A 21 4.96 -8.00 -14.82
CA PHE A 21 4.08 -7.35 -13.85
C PHE A 21 3.22 -6.24 -14.47
N LEU A 22 3.81 -5.42 -15.34
CA LEU A 22 3.07 -4.40 -16.10
C LEU A 22 2.04 -5.03 -17.04
N GLY A 23 2.38 -6.17 -17.67
CA GLY A 23 1.45 -6.98 -18.44
C GLY A 23 0.26 -7.48 -17.62
N ASP A 24 0.49 -7.96 -16.40
CA ASP A 24 -0.56 -8.43 -15.49
C ASP A 24 -1.52 -7.29 -15.08
N ILE A 25 -1.00 -6.07 -14.88
CA ILE A 25 -1.84 -4.87 -14.67
C ILE A 25 -2.66 -4.58 -15.93
N ALA A 26 -2.03 -4.57 -17.11
CA ALA A 26 -2.70 -4.26 -18.37
C ALA A 26 -3.79 -5.29 -18.75
N SER A 27 -3.62 -6.54 -18.34
CA SER A 27 -4.61 -7.60 -18.56
C SER A 27 -5.74 -7.61 -17.52
N GLY A 28 -5.71 -6.73 -16.52
CA GLY A 28 -6.72 -6.65 -15.47
C GLY A 28 -6.59 -7.73 -14.39
N SER A 29 -5.44 -8.41 -14.28
CA SER A 29 -5.17 -9.35 -13.19
C SER A 29 -5.12 -8.64 -11.83
N PHE A 30 -4.86 -7.34 -11.83
CA PHE A 30 -4.94 -6.46 -10.67
C PHE A 30 -5.80 -5.23 -10.98
N THR A 31 -6.67 -4.86 -10.04
CA THR A 31 -7.30 -3.54 -10.04
C THR A 31 -6.35 -2.54 -9.38
N VAL A 32 -5.95 -1.50 -10.12
CA VAL A 32 -5.07 -0.45 -9.60
C VAL A 32 -5.92 0.69 -9.06
N GLU A 33 -5.84 0.90 -7.75
CA GLU A 33 -6.48 2.03 -7.09
C GLU A 33 -5.53 3.25 -7.09
N PRO A 34 -5.93 4.39 -7.69
CA PRO A 34 -5.13 5.60 -7.64
C PRO A 34 -5.17 6.24 -6.25
N VAL A 35 -4.10 6.93 -5.88
CA VAL A 35 -4.13 7.83 -4.71
C VAL A 35 -4.94 9.07 -5.10
N HIS A 36 -6.04 9.31 -4.41
CA HIS A 36 -6.91 10.45 -4.71
C HIS A 36 -6.33 11.73 -4.08
N ALA A 37 -6.71 12.89 -4.63
CA ALA A 37 -6.31 14.18 -4.06
C ALA A 37 -6.72 14.33 -2.57
N SER A 38 -7.86 13.75 -2.20
CA SER A 38 -8.36 13.70 -0.81
C SER A 38 -7.47 12.89 0.14
N ASP A 39 -6.68 11.96 -0.38
CA ASP A 39 -5.96 10.99 0.43
C ASP A 39 -4.66 11.59 0.99
N TRP A 40 -4.08 12.60 0.33
CA TRP A 40 -2.77 13.17 0.69
C TRP A 40 -2.71 13.72 2.11
N MET A 41 -3.75 14.45 2.54
CA MET A 41 -3.80 14.95 3.91
C MET A 41 -3.86 13.81 4.93
N ARG A 42 -4.58 12.72 4.58
CA ARG A 42 -4.68 11.55 5.44
C ARG A 42 -3.35 10.78 5.50
N ILE A 43 -2.68 10.62 4.36
CA ILE A 43 -1.35 10.01 4.25
C ILE A 43 -0.35 10.78 5.11
N ALA A 44 -0.28 12.10 4.97
CA ALA A 44 0.60 12.94 5.78
C ALA A 44 0.32 12.81 7.29
N THR A 45 -0.96 12.77 7.67
CA THR A 45 -1.38 12.55 9.06
C THR A 45 -0.89 11.20 9.61
N LEU A 46 -0.98 10.14 8.81
CA LEU A 46 -0.53 8.81 9.21
C LEU A 46 1.00 8.77 9.35
N VAL A 47 1.73 9.30 8.37
CA VAL A 47 3.20 9.39 8.43
C VAL A 47 3.67 10.17 9.66
N ALA A 48 3.03 11.31 9.95
CA ALA A 48 3.36 12.10 11.13
C ALA A 48 3.02 11.38 12.45
N ARG A 49 1.86 10.71 12.51
CA ARG A 49 1.40 9.99 13.71
C ARG A 49 2.32 8.81 14.06
N TYR A 50 2.82 8.12 13.05
CA TYR A 50 3.66 6.93 13.22
C TYR A 50 5.13 7.26 12.93
N SER A 51 5.62 8.45 13.27
CA SER A 51 7.00 8.85 12.94
C SER A 51 8.08 7.93 13.54
N ASP A 52 7.80 7.34 14.70
CA ASP A 52 8.70 6.39 15.39
C ASP A 52 8.69 4.98 14.76
N LEU A 53 7.73 4.72 13.87
CA LEU A 53 7.59 3.51 13.08
C LEU A 53 7.50 3.93 11.61
N PRO A 54 8.64 4.16 10.93
CA PRO A 54 8.73 4.94 9.69
C PRO A 54 7.89 4.35 8.54
N LEU A 55 6.58 4.58 8.62
CA LEU A 55 5.55 3.98 7.77
C LEU A 55 5.73 4.42 6.32
N GLY A 56 6.19 5.66 6.14
CA GLY A 56 6.38 6.24 4.82
C GLY A 56 5.08 6.46 4.06
N ALA A 57 5.18 7.18 2.95
CA ALA A 57 4.01 7.55 2.15
C ALA A 57 3.32 6.33 1.51
N VAL A 58 4.10 5.27 1.22
CA VAL A 58 3.58 4.10 0.50
C VAL A 58 2.67 3.26 1.40
N ASP A 59 3.12 2.84 2.58
CA ASP A 59 2.24 2.08 3.51
C ASP A 59 1.08 2.95 4.00
N ALA A 60 1.32 4.23 4.26
CA ALA A 60 0.26 5.18 4.62
C ALA A 60 -0.81 5.33 3.52
N SER A 61 -0.43 5.25 2.23
CA SER A 61 -1.40 5.27 1.12
C SER A 61 -2.29 4.03 1.08
N VAL A 62 -1.78 2.86 1.47
CA VAL A 62 -2.56 1.62 1.56
C VAL A 62 -3.62 1.76 2.65
N VAL A 63 -3.25 2.28 3.82
CA VAL A 63 -4.19 2.52 4.92
C VAL A 63 -5.24 3.56 4.55
N ALA A 64 -4.85 4.65 3.89
CA ALA A 64 -5.79 5.67 3.43
C ALA A 64 -6.79 5.13 2.38
N ALA A 65 -6.31 4.31 1.44
CA ALA A 65 -7.18 3.64 0.48
C ALA A 65 -8.14 2.65 1.17
N ALA A 66 -7.65 1.86 2.13
CA ALA A 66 -8.48 0.94 2.90
C ALA A 66 -9.59 1.66 3.67
N GLU A 67 -9.27 2.81 4.29
CA GLU A 67 -10.26 3.68 4.95
C GLU A 67 -11.33 4.19 3.98
N ARG A 68 -10.90 4.71 2.82
CA ARG A 68 -11.81 5.27 1.83
C ARG A 68 -12.72 4.23 1.19
N LEU A 69 -12.19 3.02 0.96
CA LEU A 69 -12.92 1.92 0.31
C LEU A 69 -13.67 1.02 1.31
N GLY A 70 -13.52 1.24 2.63
CA GLY A 70 -14.11 0.39 3.65
C GLY A 70 -13.52 -1.02 3.71
N ILE A 71 -12.30 -1.20 3.20
CA ILE A 71 -11.61 -2.51 3.16
C ILE A 71 -10.99 -2.79 4.52
N VAL A 72 -11.23 -3.99 5.06
CA VAL A 72 -10.69 -4.41 6.37
C VAL A 72 -9.54 -5.40 6.25
N GLU A 73 -9.29 -5.95 5.07
CA GLU A 73 -8.25 -6.95 4.79
C GLU A 73 -7.10 -6.35 3.98
N VAL A 74 -5.86 -6.58 4.39
CA VAL A 74 -4.67 -6.13 3.66
C VAL A 74 -3.68 -7.27 3.53
N ALA A 75 -3.32 -7.59 2.28
CA ALA A 75 -2.27 -8.55 2.00
C ALA A 75 -0.88 -7.88 2.13
N THR A 76 -0.10 -8.23 3.14
CA THR A 76 1.23 -7.66 3.38
C THR A 76 2.16 -8.64 4.13
N VAL A 77 3.43 -8.64 3.75
CA VAL A 77 4.50 -9.32 4.51
C VAL A 77 5.05 -8.43 5.64
N ASP A 78 4.80 -7.11 5.59
CA ASP A 78 5.18 -6.18 6.65
C ASP A 78 4.10 -6.11 7.73
N ARG A 79 4.11 -7.14 8.58
CA ARG A 79 3.21 -7.21 9.73
C ARG A 79 3.59 -6.24 10.83
N ARG A 80 4.85 -5.81 10.91
CA ARG A 80 5.31 -4.91 11.97
C ARG A 80 4.68 -3.54 11.81
N HIS A 81 4.67 -2.99 10.60
CA HIS A 81 4.06 -1.69 10.35
C HIS A 81 2.54 -1.75 10.48
N PHE A 82 1.90 -2.68 9.78
CA PHE A 82 0.45 -2.71 9.67
C PHE A 82 -0.29 -3.20 10.93
N SER A 83 0.36 -3.95 11.84
CA SER A 83 -0.27 -4.40 13.10
C SER A 83 -0.47 -3.27 14.12
N VAL A 84 0.31 -2.18 14.01
CA VAL A 84 0.26 -1.04 14.94
C VAL A 84 -0.68 0.05 14.42
N VAL A 85 -0.82 0.18 13.11
CA VAL A 85 -1.68 1.22 12.52
C VAL A 85 -3.15 0.95 12.83
N ARG A 86 -3.90 2.02 13.12
CA ARG A 86 -5.32 1.99 13.44
C ARG A 86 -6.11 2.77 12.38
N PRO A 87 -6.81 2.09 11.46
CA PRO A 87 -7.70 2.74 10.50
C PRO A 87 -8.89 3.42 11.18
N ARG A 88 -9.54 4.35 10.48
CA ARG A 88 -10.71 5.07 11.00
C ARG A 88 -11.99 4.22 11.07
N HIS A 89 -12.11 3.20 10.22
CA HIS A 89 -13.35 2.45 10.00
C HIS A 89 -13.37 1.06 10.64
N THR A 90 -12.27 0.63 11.26
CA THR A 90 -12.15 -0.66 11.95
C THR A 90 -11.12 -0.57 13.08
N GLU A 91 -11.25 -1.40 14.10
CA GLU A 91 -10.31 -1.45 15.22
C GLU A 91 -8.90 -1.86 14.77
N ALA A 92 -8.80 -2.77 13.80
CA ALA A 92 -7.55 -3.21 13.19
C ALA A 92 -7.80 -3.76 11.79
N LEU A 93 -6.76 -3.76 10.95
CA LEU A 93 -6.77 -4.47 9.69
C LEU A 93 -6.53 -5.97 9.92
N ALA A 94 -7.27 -6.81 9.22
CA ALA A 94 -6.96 -8.22 9.08
C ALA A 94 -5.79 -8.36 8.08
N LEU A 95 -4.63 -8.79 8.56
CA LEU A 95 -3.42 -8.89 7.75
C LEU A 95 -3.26 -10.29 7.17
N LEU A 96 -3.23 -10.34 5.84
CA LEU A 96 -3.12 -11.56 5.07
C LEU A 96 -1.76 -11.64 4.34
N PRO A 97 -1.36 -12.84 3.93
CA PRO A 97 -1.46 -14.03 4.77
C PRO A 97 -0.70 -13.86 6.09
#